data_AF-A0A926JRD0-F1
#
_entry.id   AF-A0A926JRD0-F1
#
_cell.length_a   1.000
_cell.length_b   1.000
_cell.length_c   1.000
_cell.angle_alpha   90.00
_cell.angle_beta   90.00
_cell.angle_gamma   90.00
#
_symmetry.space_group_name_H-M   'P 1'
#
loop_
_entity.id
_entity.type
_entity.pdbx_description
1 polymer ?
#
loop_
_entity_poly.entity_id
_entity_poly.type
_entity_poly.pdbx_seq_one_letter_code
_entity_poly.pdbx_strand_id
1 'polypeptide(L)'
;MEKWIQNLMESVFGKVKEIAVETSVNGRSRYLAQKMEDDFSFRLSDRNITRYYKAYITGEKRKITPNKATLNALAEFIGYRGFEDFIRRNETKEEEKCRKFSRQIKKMYKQIALSLVVNFLLLSGLFFFVSKYYKKNCMIWMDDHYEKIRCSDLELEVELNEKVLAKFKKNTGG
;
A
#
# COMPACT_ATOMS: atom_id res chain seq x y z
N MET A 1 9.68 -13.91 1.60
CA MET A 1 8.38 -14.55 1.96
C MET A 1 8.32 -15.95 1.36
N GLU A 2 8.60 -16.12 0.07
CA GLU A 2 8.63 -17.41 -0.61
C GLU A 2 9.51 -18.46 0.07
N LYS A 3 10.74 -18.11 0.48
CA LYS A 3 11.64 -18.97 1.27
C LYS A 3 10.96 -19.59 2.49
N TRP A 4 10.20 -18.79 3.25
CA TRP A 4 9.51 -19.28 4.45
C TRP A 4 8.35 -20.20 4.13
N ILE A 5 7.65 -19.97 3.02
CA ILE A 5 6.58 -20.87 2.55
C ILE A 5 7.19 -22.19 2.08
N GLN A 6 8.32 -22.16 1.36
CA GLN A 6 9.08 -23.34 0.97
C GLN A 6 9.45 -24.19 2.20
N ASN A 7 10.11 -23.58 3.19
CA ASN A 7 10.53 -24.29 4.41
C ASN A 7 9.35 -24.87 5.19
N LEU A 8 8.21 -24.15 5.23
CA LEU A 8 7.00 -24.65 5.85
C LEU A 8 6.48 -25.89 5.12
N MET A 9 6.39 -25.85 3.79
CA MET A 9 5.91 -26.97 2.98
C MET A 9 6.80 -28.19 3.14
N GLU A 10 8.11 -28.02 3.11
CA GLU A 10 9.07 -29.10 3.35
C GLU A 10 8.86 -29.74 4.73
N SER A 11 8.69 -28.92 5.77
CA SER A 11 8.45 -29.41 7.14
C SER A 11 7.12 -30.16 7.26
N VAL A 12 6.05 -29.62 6.68
CA VAL A 12 4.71 -30.23 6.69
C VAL A 12 4.73 -31.57 5.97
N PHE A 13 5.24 -31.61 4.74
CA PHE A 13 5.26 -32.84 3.96
C PHE A 13 6.30 -33.84 4.46
N GLY A 14 7.36 -33.38 5.13
CA GLY A 14 8.28 -34.21 5.89
C GLY A 14 7.56 -34.95 7.02
N LYS A 15 6.84 -34.21 7.88
CA LYS A 15 6.02 -34.81 8.95
C LYS A 15 4.94 -35.76 8.42
N VAL A 16 4.26 -35.39 7.34
CA VAL A 16 3.27 -36.28 6.69
C VAL A 16 3.93 -37.55 6.17
N LYS A 17 5.14 -37.47 5.59
CA LYS A 17 5.88 -38.63 5.09
C LYS A 17 6.26 -39.62 6.19
N GLU A 18 6.46 -39.15 7.43
CA GLU A 18 6.77 -39.99 8.58
C GLU A 18 5.54 -40.67 9.19
N ILE A 19 4.38 -40.03 9.15
CA ILE A 19 3.18 -40.49 9.85
C ILE A 19 2.20 -41.22 8.92
N ALA A 20 2.05 -40.78 7.68
CA ALA A 20 1.08 -41.34 6.74
C ALA A 20 1.56 -42.70 6.19
N VAL A 21 0.66 -43.68 6.16
CA VAL A 21 0.91 -44.99 5.54
C VAL A 21 0.99 -44.85 4.02
N GLU A 22 0.27 -43.88 3.45
CA GLU A 22 0.24 -43.63 2.03
C GLU A 22 1.59 -43.12 1.51
N THR A 23 2.03 -43.71 0.40
CA THR A 23 3.26 -43.30 -0.30
C THR A 23 2.99 -42.34 -1.46
N SER A 24 1.79 -42.38 -2.04
CA SER A 24 1.41 -41.52 -3.16
C SER A 24 1.13 -40.08 -2.69
N VAL A 25 1.41 -39.10 -3.57
CA VAL A 25 1.12 -37.68 -3.30
C VAL A 25 -0.37 -37.46 -3.02
N ASN A 26 -1.25 -38.11 -3.79
CA ASN A 26 -2.69 -37.98 -3.61
C ASN A 26 -3.14 -38.59 -2.27
N GLY A 27 -2.59 -39.76 -1.90
CA GLY A 27 -2.89 -40.41 -0.62
C GLY A 27 -2.45 -39.54 0.57
N ARG A 28 -1.21 -39.05 0.55
CA ARG A 28 -0.70 -38.12 1.57
C ARG A 28 -1.47 -36.81 1.63
N SER A 29 -1.92 -36.32 0.49
CA SER A 29 -2.74 -35.11 0.43
C SER A 29 -4.12 -35.32 1.06
N ARG A 30 -4.72 -36.49 0.85
CA ARG A 30 -5.99 -36.88 1.50
C ARG A 30 -5.81 -37.08 2.99
N TYR A 31 -4.75 -37.77 3.41
CA TYR A 31 -4.40 -37.93 4.82
C TYR A 31 -4.27 -36.57 5.51
N LEU A 32 -3.49 -35.65 4.93
CA LEU A 32 -3.33 -34.31 5.50
C LEU A 32 -4.66 -33.55 5.50
N ALA A 33 -5.46 -33.60 4.43
CA ALA A 33 -6.77 -32.95 4.39
C ALA A 33 -7.67 -33.42 5.54
N GLN A 34 -7.76 -34.73 5.75
CA GLN A 34 -8.54 -35.33 6.83
C GLN A 34 -7.99 -34.91 8.19
N LYS A 35 -6.66 -34.99 8.40
CA LYS A 35 -6.04 -34.62 9.67
C LYS A 35 -6.25 -33.14 10.02
N MET A 36 -6.22 -32.26 9.02
CA MET A 36 -6.52 -30.84 9.19
C MET A 36 -7.98 -30.59 9.58
N GLU A 37 -8.92 -31.36 9.03
CA GLU A 37 -10.33 -31.24 9.38
C GLU A 37 -10.60 -31.81 10.77
N ASP A 38 -10.09 -33.01 11.08
CA ASP A 38 -10.36 -33.74 12.32
C ASP A 38 -9.70 -33.07 13.55
N ASP A 39 -8.41 -32.72 13.45
CA ASP A 39 -7.65 -32.23 14.61
C ASP A 39 -7.67 -30.69 14.74
N PHE A 40 -7.80 -29.99 13.62
CA PHE A 40 -7.64 -28.52 13.56
C PHE A 40 -8.90 -27.79 13.08
N SER A 41 -10.00 -28.51 12.78
CA SER A 41 -11.25 -27.94 12.26
C SER A 41 -11.03 -27.05 11.03
N PHE A 42 -10.00 -27.34 10.23
CA PHE A 42 -9.61 -26.53 9.08
C PHE A 42 -9.80 -27.32 7.78
N ARG A 43 -10.83 -26.95 7.01
CA ARG A 43 -11.13 -27.57 5.72
C ARG A 43 -10.13 -27.14 4.65
N LEU A 44 -9.26 -28.07 4.29
CA LEU A 44 -8.30 -27.90 3.19
C LEU A 44 -8.43 -29.07 2.22
N SER A 45 -8.79 -28.79 0.97
CA SER A 45 -8.96 -29.86 -0.01
C SER A 45 -7.64 -30.56 -0.34
N ASP A 46 -7.72 -31.88 -0.53
CA ASP A 46 -6.65 -32.72 -1.04
C ASP A 46 -6.06 -32.18 -2.35
N ARG A 47 -6.89 -31.58 -3.22
CA ARG A 47 -6.48 -30.93 -4.46
C ARG A 47 -5.57 -29.73 -4.21
N ASN A 48 -5.87 -28.91 -3.20
CA ASN A 48 -5.03 -27.78 -2.83
C ASN A 48 -3.69 -28.26 -2.25
N ILE A 49 -3.73 -29.27 -1.38
CA ILE A 49 -2.52 -29.87 -0.79
C ILE A 49 -1.62 -30.47 -1.88
N THR A 50 -2.20 -31.22 -2.82
CA THR A 50 -1.49 -31.78 -3.98
C THR A 50 -0.84 -30.68 -4.81
N ARG A 51 -1.53 -29.55 -5.01
CA ARG A 51 -0.98 -28.38 -5.71
C ARG A 51 0.20 -27.79 -4.96
N TYR A 52 0.13 -27.66 -3.64
CA TYR A 52 1.25 -27.16 -2.85
C TYR A 52 2.44 -28.11 -2.89
N TYR A 53 2.21 -29.42 -2.81
CA TYR A 53 3.25 -30.43 -2.97
C TYR A 53 3.98 -30.28 -4.31
N LYS A 54 3.22 -30.21 -5.41
CA LYS A 54 3.81 -30.05 -6.76
C LYS A 54 4.55 -28.71 -6.94
N ALA A 55 4.07 -27.66 -6.28
CA ALA A 55 4.63 -26.32 -6.38
C ALA A 55 5.93 -26.15 -5.57
N TYR A 56 6.00 -26.73 -4.38
CA TYR A 56 7.11 -26.50 -3.45
C TYR A 56 8.03 -27.72 -3.28
N ILE A 57 7.53 -28.95 -3.43
CA ILE A 57 8.36 -30.16 -3.22
C ILE A 57 8.93 -30.70 -4.53
N THR A 58 8.12 -30.84 -5.58
CA THR A 58 8.60 -31.41 -6.86
C THR A 58 9.04 -30.36 -7.88
N GLY A 59 8.63 -29.10 -7.71
CA GLY A 59 8.95 -28.01 -8.65
C GLY A 59 8.22 -28.11 -10.00
N GLU A 60 7.26 -29.02 -10.15
CA GLU A 60 6.49 -29.26 -11.39
C GLU A 60 5.59 -28.08 -11.78
N LYS A 61 5.28 -27.19 -10.84
CA LYS A 61 4.35 -26.06 -11.06
C LYS A 61 4.93 -24.76 -10.54
N ARG A 62 4.46 -23.65 -11.13
CA ARG A 62 4.68 -22.32 -10.57
C ARG A 62 4.22 -22.29 -9.11
N LYS A 63 5.02 -21.65 -8.25
CA LYS A 63 4.75 -21.59 -6.82
C LYS A 63 3.41 -20.89 -6.56
N ILE A 64 2.46 -21.65 -6.02
CA ILE A 64 1.13 -21.16 -5.66
C ILE A 64 1.17 -20.77 -4.19
N THR A 65 1.10 -19.48 -3.90
CA THR A 65 1.10 -18.99 -2.51
C THR A 65 -0.22 -19.35 -1.81
N PRO A 66 -0.21 -20.16 -0.74
CA PRO A 66 -1.40 -20.40 0.06
C PRO A 66 -1.86 -19.12 0.76
N ASN A 67 -3.15 -19.04 1.09
CA ASN A 67 -3.66 -17.92 1.87
C ASN A 67 -3.15 -17.98 3.33
N LYS A 68 -3.31 -16.87 4.07
CA LYS A 68 -2.82 -16.74 5.44
C LYS A 68 -3.41 -17.79 6.40
N ALA A 69 -4.69 -18.12 6.26
CA ALA A 69 -5.35 -19.10 7.11
C ALA A 69 -4.76 -20.49 6.89
N THR A 70 -4.53 -20.88 5.64
CA THR A 70 -3.86 -22.14 5.28
C THR A 70 -2.45 -22.19 5.82
N LEU A 71 -1.66 -21.11 5.69
CA LEU A 71 -0.30 -21.07 6.23
C LEU A 71 -0.27 -21.24 7.75
N ASN A 72 -1.21 -20.61 8.47
CA ASN A 72 -1.33 -20.75 9.91
C ASN A 72 -1.70 -22.18 10.32
N ALA A 73 -2.75 -22.74 9.71
CA ALA A 73 -3.22 -24.07 10.02
C ALA A 73 -2.14 -25.13 9.74
N LEU A 74 -1.42 -25.00 8.62
CA LEU A 74 -0.29 -25.88 8.31
C LEU A 74 0.88 -25.73 9.29
N ALA A 75 1.15 -24.52 9.79
CA ALA A 75 2.17 -24.31 10.82
C ALA A 75 1.74 -24.89 12.18
N GLU A 76 0.45 -24.83 12.51
CA GLU A 76 -0.13 -25.49 13.69
C GLU A 76 -0.02 -27.01 13.61
N PHE A 77 -0.26 -27.59 12.43
CA PHE A 77 -0.06 -29.02 12.19
C PHE A 77 1.35 -29.51 12.54
N ILE A 78 2.38 -28.71 12.29
CA ILE A 78 3.78 -29.02 12.67
C ILE A 78 4.18 -28.47 14.05
N GLY A 79 3.23 -27.98 14.86
CA GLY A 79 3.44 -27.66 16.29
C GLY A 79 3.77 -26.20 16.62
N TYR A 80 3.59 -25.27 15.68
CA TYR A 80 3.77 -23.83 15.92
C TYR A 80 2.44 -23.15 16.20
N ARG A 81 2.43 -21.92 16.76
CA ARG A 81 1.18 -21.17 16.99
C ARG A 81 0.57 -20.56 15.71
N GLY A 82 1.16 -20.82 14.55
CA GLY A 82 0.84 -20.19 13.28
C GLY A 82 2.09 -19.79 12.49
N PHE A 83 1.90 -19.23 11.30
CA PHE A 83 3.00 -19.04 10.35
C PHE A 83 4.03 -18.00 10.80
N GLU A 84 3.60 -16.94 11.48
CA GLU A 84 4.51 -15.93 12.02
C GLU A 84 5.40 -16.50 13.15
N ASP A 85 4.86 -17.42 13.96
CA ASP A 85 5.64 -18.12 14.99
C ASP A 85 6.64 -19.08 14.35
N PHE A 86 6.24 -19.80 13.30
CA PHE A 86 7.14 -20.61 12.48
C PHE A 86 8.32 -19.80 11.93
N ILE A 87 8.07 -18.62 11.36
CA ILE A 87 9.14 -17.74 10.86
C ILE A 87 10.05 -17.32 12.01
N ARG A 88 9.48 -16.80 13.11
CA ARG A 88 10.26 -16.27 14.22
C ARG A 88 11.17 -17.31 14.88
N ARG A 89 10.73 -18.57 14.97
CA ARG A 89 11.53 -19.63 15.59
C ARG A 89 12.61 -20.21 14.67
N ASN A 90 12.48 -20.02 13.36
CA ASN A 90 13.41 -20.55 12.37
C ASN A 90 14.29 -19.47 11.71
N GLU A 91 14.02 -18.18 11.94
CA GLU A 91 14.85 -17.08 11.43
C GLU A 91 16.15 -16.94 12.20
N THR A 92 17.21 -16.55 11.49
CA THR A 92 18.47 -16.19 12.13
C THR A 92 18.36 -14.82 12.82
N LYS A 93 19.28 -14.52 13.74
CA LYS A 93 19.37 -13.19 14.38
C LYS A 93 19.54 -12.06 13.35
N GLU A 94 20.23 -12.33 12.25
CA GLU A 94 20.41 -11.35 11.17
C GLU A 94 19.12 -11.13 10.38
N GLU A 95 18.42 -12.21 10.01
CA GLU A 95 17.12 -12.14 9.35
C GLU A 95 16.09 -11.40 10.22
N GLU A 96 16.08 -11.65 11.52
CA GLU A 96 15.24 -10.95 12.48
C GLU A 96 15.52 -9.43 12.49
N LYS A 97 16.80 -9.04 12.56
CA LYS A 97 17.22 -7.62 12.51
C LYS A 97 16.76 -6.95 11.23
N CYS A 98 17.02 -7.56 10.06
CA CYS A 98 16.57 -7.05 8.75
C CYS A 98 15.05 -6.91 8.69
N ARG A 99 14.30 -7.87 9.24
CA ARG A 99 12.84 -7.84 9.29
C ARG A 99 12.29 -6.76 10.22
N LYS A 100 12.95 -6.49 11.36
CA LYS A 100 12.57 -5.39 12.26
C LYS A 100 12.87 -4.03 11.62
N PHE A 101 14.05 -3.88 11.03
CA PHE A 101 14.47 -2.65 10.35
C PHE A 101 13.57 -2.31 9.16
N SER A 102 13.28 -3.28 8.29
CA SER A 102 12.35 -3.07 7.16
C SER A 102 10.93 -2.70 7.62
N ARG A 103 10.44 -3.27 8.73
CA ARG A 103 9.16 -2.86 9.33
C ARG A 103 9.20 -1.43 9.84
N GLN A 104 10.30 -1.00 10.47
CA GLN A 104 10.47 0.39 10.92
C GLN A 104 10.50 1.35 9.73
N ILE A 105 11.27 1.05 8.68
CA ILE A 105 11.31 1.87 7.45
C ILE A 105 9.91 1.98 6.83
N LYS A 106 9.16 0.88 6.68
CA LYS A 106 7.81 0.93 6.11
C LYS A 106 6.86 1.80 6.94
N LYS A 107 6.94 1.73 8.28
CA LYS A 107 6.16 2.60 9.17
C LYS A 107 6.53 4.07 8.98
N MET A 108 7.82 4.38 8.98
CA MET A 108 8.32 5.74 8.75
C MET A 108 7.90 6.27 7.38
N TYR A 109 8.08 5.48 6.32
CA TYR A 109 7.66 5.85 4.96
C TYR A 109 6.16 6.12 4.87
N LYS A 110 5.33 5.27 5.48
CA LYS A 110 3.87 5.49 5.52
C LYS A 110 3.52 6.80 6.24
N GLN A 111 4.19 7.12 7.34
CA GLN A 111 4.00 8.36 8.07
C GLN A 111 4.45 9.59 7.26
N ILE A 112 5.62 9.53 6.63
CA ILE A 112 6.13 10.60 5.77
C ILE A 112 5.22 10.83 4.56
N ALA A 113 4.79 9.76 3.88
CA ALA A 113 3.87 9.86 2.75
C ALA A 113 2.55 10.52 3.15
N LEU A 114 1.98 10.14 4.30
CA LEU A 114 0.78 10.79 4.83
C LEU A 114 1.01 12.28 5.12
N SER A 115 2.14 12.61 5.74
CA SER A 115 2.51 14.00 6.03
C SER A 115 2.66 14.84 4.75
N LEU A 116 3.26 14.27 3.70
CA LEU A 116 3.44 14.96 2.42
C LEU A 116 2.09 15.20 1.71
N VAL A 117 1.18 14.23 1.75
CA VAL A 117 -0.17 14.38 1.19
C VAL A 117 -0.93 15.49 1.91
N VAL A 118 -0.91 15.50 3.25
CA VAL A 118 -1.57 16.55 4.04
C VAL A 118 -0.98 17.92 3.73
N ASN A 119 0.35 18.04 3.71
CA ASN A 119 1.01 19.31 3.41
C ASN A 119 0.70 19.80 1.98
N PHE A 120 0.68 18.89 1.01
CA PHE A 120 0.32 19.21 -0.38
C PHE A 120 -1.11 19.75 -0.49
N LEU A 121 -2.07 19.15 0.23
CA LEU A 121 -3.45 19.63 0.26
C LEU A 121 -3.57 21.03 0.89
N LEU A 122 -2.84 21.30 1.97
CA LEU A 122 -2.80 22.61 2.61
C LEU A 122 -2.21 23.68 1.68
N LEU A 123 -1.08 23.39 1.04
CA LEU A 123 -0.43 24.30 0.09
C LEU A 123 -1.29 24.53 -1.16
N SER A 124 -1.95 23.50 -1.67
CA SER A 124 -2.89 23.61 -2.79
C SER A 124 -4.09 24.50 -2.44
N GLY A 125 -4.65 24.33 -1.24
CA GLY A 125 -5.72 25.20 -0.73
C GLY A 125 -5.27 26.66 -0.67
N LEU A 126 -4.12 26.94 -0.05
CA LEU A 126 -3.55 28.29 0.02
C LEU A 126 -3.32 28.88 -1.38
N PHE A 127 -2.72 28.12 -2.30
CA PHE A 127 -2.49 28.57 -3.67
C PHE A 127 -3.80 28.88 -4.41
N PHE A 128 -4.86 28.10 -4.19
CA PHE A 128 -6.18 28.36 -4.77
C PHE A 128 -6.80 29.66 -4.23
N PHE A 129 -6.76 29.88 -2.90
CA PHE A 129 -7.25 31.12 -2.29
C PHE A 129 -6.45 32.34 -2.76
N VAL A 130 -5.13 32.25 -2.77
CA VAL A 130 -4.20 33.25 -3.32
C VAL A 130 -4.58 33.52 -4.78
N SER A 131 -4.62 32.51 -5.65
CA SER A 131 -4.94 32.71 -7.08
C SER A 131 -6.30 33.39 -7.28
N LYS A 132 -7.31 33.06 -6.48
CA LYS A 132 -8.63 33.73 -6.54
C LYS A 132 -8.55 35.19 -6.10
N TYR A 133 -7.75 35.51 -5.09
CA TYR A 133 -7.53 36.88 -4.60
C TYR A 133 -6.71 37.71 -5.60
N TYR A 134 -5.57 37.19 -6.07
CA TYR A 134 -4.67 37.87 -7.00
C TYR A 134 -5.20 38.00 -8.44
N LYS A 135 -6.30 37.33 -8.79
CA LYS A 135 -6.93 37.45 -10.13
C LYS A 135 -7.84 38.67 -10.28
N LYS A 136 -8.19 39.37 -9.20
CA LYS A 136 -8.96 40.59 -9.31
C LYS A 136 -8.02 41.77 -9.60
N ASN A 137 -8.03 42.21 -10.85
CA ASN A 137 -7.45 43.51 -11.21
C ASN A 137 -8.56 44.55 -11.13
N CYS A 138 -8.24 45.69 -10.54
CA CYS A 138 -9.13 46.85 -10.49
C CYS A 138 -8.53 47.97 -11.34
N MET A 139 -9.32 49.01 -11.55
CA MET A 139 -8.84 50.27 -12.07
C MET A 139 -9.28 51.39 -11.13
N ILE A 140 -8.41 52.38 -10.95
CA ILE A 140 -8.70 53.60 -10.17
C ILE A 140 -8.53 54.80 -11.09
N TRP A 141 -9.36 55.83 -10.89
CA TRP A 141 -9.23 57.10 -11.61
C TRP A 141 -8.12 57.93 -10.97
N MET A 142 -7.05 58.17 -11.71
CA MET A 142 -5.91 58.98 -11.33
C MET A 142 -5.90 60.21 -12.22
N ASP A 143 -6.10 61.38 -11.63
CA ASP A 143 -6.11 62.69 -12.28
C ASP A 143 -7.09 62.79 -13.47
N ASP A 144 -6.70 62.32 -14.65
CA ASP A 144 -7.44 62.39 -15.91
C ASP A 144 -7.65 61.04 -16.62
N HIS A 145 -7.18 59.92 -16.05
CA HIS A 145 -7.29 58.61 -16.68
C HIS A 145 -7.40 57.46 -15.68
N TYR A 146 -7.74 56.27 -16.20
CA TYR A 146 -7.74 55.05 -15.41
C TYR A 146 -6.37 54.39 -15.43
N GLU A 147 -5.88 54.00 -14.25
CA GLU A 147 -4.71 53.13 -14.11
C GLU A 147 -5.13 51.74 -13.62
N LYS A 148 -4.43 50.71 -14.11
CA LYS A 148 -4.67 49.32 -13.69
C LYS A 148 -3.92 49.06 -12.39
N ILE A 149 -4.66 48.71 -11.35
CA ILE A 149 -4.12 48.39 -10.02
C ILE A 149 -4.59 47.02 -9.54
N ARG A 150 -4.04 46.60 -8.40
CA ARG A 150 -4.50 45.41 -7.68
C ARG A 150 -5.63 45.82 -6.74
N CYS A 151 -6.74 45.09 -6.73
CA CYS A 151 -7.85 45.40 -5.84
C CYS A 151 -7.41 45.25 -4.38
N SER A 152 -7.66 46.27 -3.57
CA SER A 152 -7.45 46.33 -2.12
C SER A 152 -8.74 46.67 -1.36
N ASP A 153 -9.90 46.70 -2.04
CA ASP A 153 -11.24 47.00 -1.51
C ASP A 153 -11.38 48.44 -0.94
N LEU A 154 -10.64 49.40 -1.50
CA LEU A 154 -10.82 50.84 -1.22
C LEU A 154 -12.04 51.40 -1.96
N GLU A 155 -12.72 52.40 -1.40
CA GLU A 155 -13.99 52.95 -1.93
C GLU A 155 -13.93 53.49 -3.37
N LEU A 156 -12.73 53.75 -3.90
CA LEU A 156 -12.49 54.33 -5.23
C LEU A 156 -12.07 53.30 -6.30
N GLU A 157 -12.02 52.01 -5.94
CA GLU A 157 -11.64 50.95 -6.86
C GLU A 157 -12.83 50.45 -7.68
N VAL A 158 -12.69 50.42 -9.00
CA VAL A 158 -13.70 49.88 -9.92
C VAL A 158 -13.16 48.60 -10.55
N GLU A 159 -14.02 47.60 -10.76
CA GLU A 159 -13.64 46.36 -11.44
C GLU A 159 -13.03 46.66 -12.82
N LEU A 160 -11.90 46.03 -13.16
CA LEU A 160 -11.18 46.30 -14.40
C LEU A 160 -12.08 46.07 -15.62
N ASN A 161 -12.33 47.14 -16.37
CA ASN A 161 -12.96 47.08 -17.69
C ASN A 161 -11.95 47.49 -18.76
N GLU A 162 -11.41 46.51 -19.49
CA GLU A 162 -10.36 46.73 -20.49
C GLU A 162 -10.79 47.70 -21.61
N LYS A 163 -12.09 47.74 -21.96
CA LYS A 163 -12.61 48.65 -22.97
C LYS A 163 -12.64 50.09 -22.49
N VAL A 164 -12.94 50.32 -21.20
CA VAL A 164 -12.93 51.65 -20.59
C VAL A 164 -11.50 52.13 -20.43
N LEU A 165 -10.62 51.28 -19.87
CA LEU A 165 -9.20 51.58 -19.72
C LEU A 165 -8.54 51.99 -21.05
N ALA A 166 -8.81 51.25 -22.13
CA ALA A 166 -8.25 51.55 -23.46
C ALA A 166 -8.77 52.86 -24.07
N LYS A 167 -10.00 53.29 -23.73
CA LYS A 167 -10.56 54.55 -24.22
C LYS A 167 -9.88 55.77 -23.58
N PHE A 168 -9.59 55.70 -22.28
CA PHE A 168 -9.01 56.81 -21.52
C PHE A 168 -7.48 56.86 -21.55
N LYS A 169 -6.80 55.79 -21.98
CA LYS A 169 -5.33 55.77 -22.16
C LYS A 169 -4.83 56.61 -23.35
N LYS A 170 -5.71 57.29 -24.09
CA LYS A 170 -5.41 57.79 -25.45
C LYS A 170 -4.88 59.24 -25.53
N ASN A 171 -4.70 59.95 -24.41
CA ASN A 171 -4.33 61.37 -24.44
C ASN A 171 -3.06 61.77 -23.66
N THR A 172 -2.16 60.84 -23.34
CA THR A 172 -0.81 61.20 -22.87
C THR A 172 0.18 61.11 -24.03
N GLY A 173 0.10 62.09 -24.93
CA GLY A 173 0.95 62.26 -26.09
C GLY A 173 0.91 63.71 -26.55
N GLY A 174 1.46 64.59 -25.72
CA GLY A 174 1.68 66.00 -25.98
C GLY A 174 2.97 66.42 -25.31
#